data_AF-A0A438NC25-F1
#
_entry.id   AF-A0A438NC25-F1
#
_cell.length_a   1.000
_cell.length_b   1.000
_cell.length_c   1.000
_cell.angle_alpha   90.00
_cell.angle_beta   90.00
_cell.angle_gamma   90.00
#
_symmetry.space_group_name_H-M   'P 1'
#
loop_
_entity.id
_entity.type
_entity.pdbx_description
1 polymer ?
#
loop_
_entity_poly.entity_id
_entity_poly.type
_entity_poly.pdbx_seq_one_letter_code
_entity_poly.pdbx_strand_id
1 'polypeptide(L)'
;MSTLVGFEHLVDSTTTIFLQELQRRFADKHTVCDFGRWLQFYSFDVIGELTFSKRLGFIEHGVDVEGIIASNDSFLDYANVVISLIGQLPVLDRLLLKNPIRLWASKLGFGSSETPVVSFAKSRITERLEQSKLGFNNLDPADKHPNSSDFLSRFLTVSATQPEFMHPGRVLGLTAANVFAGSDTTAITLRTIFYHLLQDETIMDKLMAELKVLQSLDESTGGMALPKWKDVYELPYLSAVVKEALRIHPAVGMTLERVVPSGGLTLDGTTLPKGTIVGCNAWTIHRDQTVFGAHPERFSPERWLNASAEQRASMERHLLSFGAGARTCIGKNISFLEIYKLVPAILQRFELQLAHPETPWRTIPVRFTSTTNSTSASRIVRPLVPPPDEGSGPLLSRRGDRELPRLPKTGIWVKTLPIFFVLVAASSLAIFNYQKSTSSTVSSIMYALRTNETAREILGDEIYFASKTPWIRGELNQLHGTIDISFWVKGTKSQALTRFVSLRKKGSYFETMEWSLTDSTGKTWHLLTTDGRDPMSLERS
;
A
#
# COMPACT_ATOMS: atom_id res chain seq x y z
N MET A 1 11.27 7.04 29.37
CA MET A 1 10.53 8.16 28.77
C MET A 1 11.43 9.27 28.18
N SER A 2 12.76 9.21 28.30
CA SER A 2 13.66 10.27 27.80
C SER A 2 13.60 10.51 26.29
N THR A 3 13.37 9.47 25.47
CA THR A 3 13.24 9.62 24.01
C THR A 3 11.91 10.24 23.59
N LEU A 4 10.84 10.08 24.39
CA LEU A 4 9.52 10.65 24.08
C LEU A 4 9.54 12.18 24.18
N VAL A 5 10.20 12.71 25.22
CA VAL A 5 10.42 14.14 25.41
C VAL A 5 11.19 14.77 24.24
N GLY A 6 12.04 13.99 23.56
CA GLY A 6 12.73 14.44 22.34
C GLY A 6 11.78 14.81 21.19
N PHE A 7 10.59 14.21 21.14
CA PHE A 7 9.57 14.49 20.13
C PHE A 7 8.60 15.61 20.52
N GLU A 8 8.67 16.10 21.76
CA GLU A 8 7.71 17.05 22.31
C GLU A 8 7.61 18.34 21.48
N HIS A 9 8.75 18.86 21.02
CA HIS A 9 8.82 20.07 20.21
C HIS A 9 8.10 19.95 18.85
N LEU A 10 8.05 18.74 18.26
CA LEU A 10 7.33 18.50 17.01
C LEU A 10 5.81 18.54 17.24
N VAL A 11 5.35 17.98 18.36
CA VAL A 11 3.94 18.06 18.78
C VAL A 11 3.56 19.51 19.11
N ASP A 12 4.46 20.28 19.75
CA ASP A 12 4.24 21.69 20.06
C ASP A 12 4.14 22.58 18.82
N SER A 13 4.99 22.32 17.83
CA SER A 13 4.95 23.00 16.52
C SER A 13 3.56 22.85 15.89
N THR A 14 3.05 21.63 15.78
CA THR A 14 1.72 21.37 15.22
C THR A 14 0.59 21.93 16.10
N THR A 15 0.69 21.77 17.43
CA THR A 15 -0.33 22.25 18.39
C THR A 15 -0.47 23.77 18.34
N THR A 16 0.63 24.51 18.22
CA THR A 16 0.60 25.97 18.10
C THR A 16 -0.20 26.40 16.87
N ILE A 17 0.07 25.81 15.71
CA ILE A 17 -0.64 26.13 14.46
C ILE A 17 -2.11 25.73 14.55
N PHE A 18 -2.41 24.59 15.16
CA PHE A 18 -3.79 24.14 15.37
C PHE A 18 -4.60 25.16 16.18
N LEU A 19 -4.08 25.62 17.32
CA LEU A 19 -4.76 26.60 18.17
C LEU A 19 -4.91 27.95 17.44
N GLN A 20 -3.88 28.38 16.69
CA GLN A 20 -3.94 29.61 15.90
C GLN A 20 -5.03 29.53 14.82
N GLU A 21 -5.13 28.42 14.09
CA GLU A 21 -6.14 28.26 13.05
C GLU A 21 -7.56 28.12 13.63
N LEU A 22 -7.71 27.48 14.80
CA LEU A 22 -9.00 27.46 15.51
C LEU A 22 -9.43 28.88 15.93
N GLN A 23 -8.52 29.64 16.56
CA GLN A 23 -8.79 31.04 16.92
C GLN A 23 -9.14 31.86 15.69
N ARG A 24 -8.34 31.76 14.63
CA ARG A 24 -8.49 32.55 13.42
C ARG A 24 -9.78 32.24 12.69
N ARG A 25 -10.28 31.00 12.70
CA ARG A 25 -11.44 30.56 11.89
C ARG A 25 -12.76 30.49 12.65
N PHE A 26 -12.75 30.19 13.95
CA PHE A 26 -13.97 29.85 14.70
C PHE A 26 -14.17 30.63 15.99
N ALA A 27 -13.10 31.00 16.71
CA ALA A 27 -13.27 31.74 17.96
C ALA A 27 -13.92 33.11 17.72
N ASP A 28 -14.86 33.47 18.58
CA ASP A 28 -15.63 34.74 18.55
C ASP A 28 -16.36 35.00 17.22
N LYS A 29 -16.62 33.93 16.45
CA LYS A 29 -17.32 33.98 15.17
C LYS A 29 -18.60 33.15 15.26
N HIS A 30 -19.62 33.56 14.52
CA HIS A 30 -20.88 32.80 14.39
C HIS A 30 -20.75 31.58 13.46
N THR A 31 -19.59 30.92 13.43
CA THR A 31 -19.29 29.77 12.59
C THR A 31 -19.18 28.51 13.43
N VAL A 32 -19.90 27.45 13.04
CA VAL A 32 -19.80 26.15 13.70
C VAL A 32 -18.55 25.43 13.21
N CYS A 33 -17.73 24.95 14.14
CA CYS A 33 -16.56 24.13 13.85
C CYS A 33 -16.95 22.65 13.82
N ASP A 34 -16.67 21.94 12.71
CA ASP A 34 -16.61 20.47 12.75
C ASP A 34 -15.36 20.04 13.52
N PHE A 35 -15.45 20.12 14.84
CA PHE A 35 -14.31 19.90 15.72
C PHE A 35 -13.77 18.48 15.62
N GLY A 36 -14.65 17.50 15.35
CA GLY A 36 -14.24 16.12 15.08
C GLY A 36 -13.30 16.03 13.88
N ARG A 37 -13.61 16.70 12.78
CA ARG A 37 -12.74 16.76 11.59
C ARG A 37 -11.43 17.50 11.88
N TRP A 38 -11.48 18.60 12.64
CA TRP A 38 -10.27 19.34 13.02
C TRP A 38 -9.32 18.53 13.90
N LEU A 39 -9.83 17.74 14.85
CA LEU A 39 -9.01 16.81 15.63
C LEU A 39 -8.38 15.72 14.75
N GLN A 40 -9.06 15.32 13.67
CA GLN A 40 -8.48 14.41 12.67
C GLN A 40 -7.33 15.08 11.90
N PHE A 41 -7.53 16.31 11.40
CA PHE A 41 -6.48 17.10 10.77
C PHE A 41 -5.26 17.26 11.69
N TYR A 42 -5.48 17.54 12.97
CA TYR A 42 -4.43 17.61 13.97
C TYR A 42 -3.59 16.34 14.04
N SER A 43 -4.21 15.18 14.26
CA SER A 43 -3.46 13.93 14.40
C SER A 43 -2.72 13.53 13.11
N PHE A 44 -3.27 13.84 11.93
CA PHE A 44 -2.56 13.63 10.65
C PHE A 44 -1.31 14.51 10.54
N ASP A 45 -1.41 15.79 10.90
CA ASP A 45 -0.27 16.70 10.82
C ASP A 45 0.80 16.38 11.88
N VAL A 46 0.40 15.98 13.10
CA VAL A 46 1.37 15.58 14.14
C VAL A 46 2.16 14.34 13.70
N ILE A 47 1.48 13.28 13.23
CA ILE A 47 2.20 12.07 12.80
C ILE A 47 3.06 12.33 11.57
N GLY A 48 2.64 13.26 10.71
CA GLY A 48 3.45 13.80 9.62
C GLY A 48 4.74 14.44 10.13
N GLU A 49 4.62 15.35 11.09
CA GLU A 49 5.75 16.07 11.66
C GLU A 49 6.69 15.13 12.42
N LEU A 50 6.17 14.16 13.19
CA LEU A 50 6.97 13.13 13.84
C LEU A 50 7.69 12.19 12.85
N THR A 51 7.07 11.90 11.71
CA THR A 51 7.61 10.95 10.73
C THR A 51 8.60 11.60 9.77
N PHE A 52 8.33 12.84 9.34
CA PHE A 52 9.03 13.50 8.24
C PHE A 52 9.62 14.88 8.61
N SER A 53 9.47 15.34 9.85
CA SER A 53 9.71 16.74 10.27
C SER A 53 8.92 17.76 9.42
N LYS A 54 7.76 17.35 8.91
CA LYS A 54 6.91 18.18 8.06
C LYS A 54 5.46 17.74 8.17
N ARG A 55 4.58 18.71 8.44
CA ARG A 55 3.12 18.53 8.43
C ARG A 55 2.63 18.17 7.02
N LEU A 56 1.48 17.52 6.95
CA LEU A 56 0.81 17.21 5.69
C LEU A 56 0.08 18.46 5.16
N GLY A 57 -0.29 19.38 6.06
CA GLY A 57 -0.90 20.66 5.75
C GLY A 57 -2.42 20.66 5.94
N PHE A 58 -2.98 19.68 6.65
CA PHE A 58 -4.42 19.59 6.87
C PHE A 58 -4.95 20.77 7.67
N ILE A 59 -4.21 21.18 8.71
CA ILE A 59 -4.59 22.29 9.58
C ILE A 59 -4.55 23.61 8.81
N GLU A 60 -3.46 23.90 8.11
CA GLU A 60 -3.27 25.17 7.42
C GLU A 60 -4.29 25.39 6.31
N HIS A 61 -4.62 24.34 5.54
CA HIS A 61 -5.62 24.46 4.49
C HIS A 61 -7.05 24.31 5.05
N GLY A 62 -7.24 23.50 6.09
CA GLY A 62 -8.54 23.15 6.65
C GLY A 62 -9.35 22.22 5.74
N VAL A 63 -8.67 21.38 4.95
CA VAL A 63 -9.28 20.45 3.98
C VAL A 63 -8.56 19.10 3.99
N ASP A 64 -9.19 18.08 3.41
CA ASP A 64 -8.56 16.79 3.19
C ASP A 64 -7.47 16.89 2.10
N VAL A 65 -6.21 16.94 2.53
CA VAL A 65 -5.06 17.09 1.64
C VAL A 65 -4.89 15.83 0.78
N GLU A 66 -4.86 16.01 -0.53
CA GLU A 66 -4.70 14.94 -1.53
C GLU A 66 -5.75 13.80 -1.43
N GLY A 67 -6.88 14.03 -0.74
CA GLY A 67 -7.91 13.01 -0.53
C GLY A 67 -7.45 11.84 0.34
N ILE A 68 -6.45 12.05 1.20
CA ILE A 68 -5.88 11.02 2.08
C ILE A 68 -6.95 10.46 3.02
N ILE A 69 -7.73 11.33 3.67
CA ILE A 69 -8.75 10.88 4.62
C ILE A 69 -9.88 10.16 3.88
N ALA A 70 -10.37 10.72 2.78
CA ALA A 70 -11.40 10.08 1.96
C ALA A 70 -10.95 8.70 1.45
N SER A 71 -9.67 8.55 1.07
CA SER A 71 -9.09 7.27 0.69
C SER A 71 -8.99 6.30 1.87
N ASN A 72 -8.62 6.76 3.06
CA ASN A 72 -8.57 5.93 4.26
C ASN A 72 -9.98 5.47 4.66
N ASP A 73 -10.95 6.38 4.70
CA ASP A 73 -12.35 6.07 4.99
C ASP A 73 -12.90 5.06 4.00
N SER A 74 -12.66 5.25 2.69
CA SER A 74 -13.07 4.29 1.65
C SER A 74 -12.39 2.93 1.81
N PHE A 75 -11.10 2.92 2.17
CA PHE A 75 -10.37 1.68 2.43
C PHE A 75 -10.90 0.96 3.67
N LEU A 76 -11.19 1.70 4.74
CA LEU A 76 -11.77 1.16 5.96
C LEU A 76 -13.17 0.65 5.68
N ASP A 77 -14.06 1.41 5.05
CA ASP A 77 -15.42 0.95 4.68
C ASP A 77 -15.38 -0.29 3.80
N TYR A 78 -14.50 -0.30 2.80
CA TYR A 78 -14.22 -1.50 2.01
C TYR A 78 -13.74 -2.63 2.93
N ALA A 79 -12.74 -2.42 3.78
CA ALA A 79 -12.23 -3.42 4.70
C ALA A 79 -13.34 -3.91 5.65
N ASN A 80 -14.27 -3.07 6.03
CA ASN A 80 -15.35 -3.46 6.94
C ASN A 80 -16.39 -4.32 6.25
N VAL A 81 -16.82 -3.97 5.04
CA VAL A 81 -17.75 -4.79 4.25
C VAL A 81 -17.05 -6.05 3.75
N VAL A 82 -15.87 -5.89 3.18
CA VAL A 82 -15.09 -6.95 2.54
C VAL A 82 -14.32 -7.76 3.57
N ILE A 83 -13.38 -7.25 4.35
CA ILE A 83 -12.64 -8.10 5.31
C ILE A 83 -13.55 -8.74 6.37
N SER A 84 -14.67 -8.14 6.79
CA SER A 84 -15.57 -8.82 7.73
C SER A 84 -16.42 -9.94 7.09
N LEU A 85 -16.82 -9.83 5.82
CA LEU A 85 -17.60 -10.85 5.11
C LEU A 85 -16.71 -11.84 4.31
N ILE A 86 -15.70 -11.31 3.64
CA ILE A 86 -14.71 -11.99 2.79
C ILE A 86 -13.46 -12.41 3.57
N GLY A 87 -13.16 -11.85 4.74
CA GLY A 87 -12.15 -12.44 5.63
C GLY A 87 -12.50 -13.87 6.04
N GLN A 88 -13.79 -14.22 6.03
CA GLN A 88 -14.28 -15.60 6.14
C GLN A 88 -14.22 -16.38 4.82
N LEU A 89 -14.08 -15.70 3.68
CA LEU A 89 -13.98 -16.27 2.33
C LEU A 89 -12.84 -15.63 1.52
N PRO A 90 -11.55 -15.87 1.87
CA PRO A 90 -10.40 -15.16 1.28
C PRO A 90 -10.31 -15.21 -0.26
N VAL A 91 -11.02 -16.15 -0.89
CA VAL A 91 -11.15 -16.29 -2.33
C VAL A 91 -11.84 -15.09 -2.98
N LEU A 92 -12.85 -14.49 -2.33
CA LEU A 92 -13.58 -13.34 -2.88
C LEU A 92 -12.69 -12.10 -2.98
N ASP A 93 -11.67 -11.96 -2.14
CA ASP A 93 -10.70 -10.85 -2.23
C ASP A 93 -9.90 -10.90 -3.54
N ARG A 94 -9.67 -12.10 -4.09
CA ARG A 94 -9.04 -12.29 -5.41
C ARG A 94 -9.95 -11.88 -6.57
N LEU A 95 -11.25 -11.70 -6.35
CA LEU A 95 -12.17 -11.17 -7.36
C LEU A 95 -12.29 -9.64 -7.29
N LEU A 96 -11.98 -9.06 -6.12
CA LEU A 96 -12.10 -7.63 -5.82
C LEU A 96 -10.74 -6.90 -5.81
N LEU A 97 -10.23 -6.48 -4.65
CA LEU A 97 -9.00 -5.68 -4.57
C LEU A 97 -7.76 -6.41 -5.09
N LYS A 98 -7.65 -7.72 -4.84
CA LYS A 98 -6.53 -8.55 -5.30
C LYS A 98 -6.79 -9.18 -6.67
N ASN A 99 -7.72 -8.62 -7.45
CA ASN A 99 -8.00 -9.09 -8.81
C ASN A 99 -6.74 -9.02 -9.69
N PRO A 100 -6.26 -10.15 -10.24
CA PRO A 100 -5.06 -10.18 -11.06
C PRO A 100 -5.13 -9.26 -12.29
N ILE A 101 -6.33 -9.09 -12.88
CA ILE A 101 -6.54 -8.22 -14.04
C ILE A 101 -6.41 -6.77 -13.63
N ARG A 102 -7.01 -6.37 -12.50
CA ARG A 102 -6.88 -5.01 -11.94
C ARG A 102 -5.42 -4.69 -11.61
N LEU A 103 -4.71 -5.61 -10.95
CA LEU A 103 -3.30 -5.42 -10.58
C LEU A 103 -2.36 -5.44 -11.79
N TRP A 104 -2.70 -6.19 -12.84
CA TRP A 104 -1.97 -6.16 -14.10
C TRP A 104 -2.24 -4.87 -14.88
N ALA A 105 -3.50 -4.42 -14.94
CA ALA A 105 -3.88 -3.14 -15.54
C ALA A 105 -3.19 -1.96 -14.84
N SER A 106 -3.12 -1.97 -13.50
CA SER A 106 -2.42 -0.91 -12.75
C SER A 106 -0.92 -0.88 -13.03
N LYS A 107 -0.28 -2.03 -13.29
CA LYS A 107 1.13 -2.09 -13.73
C LYS A 107 1.34 -1.50 -15.13
N LEU A 108 0.32 -1.54 -15.98
CA LEU A 108 0.33 -0.93 -17.31
C LEU A 108 -0.06 0.56 -17.29
N GLY A 109 -0.26 1.15 -16.10
CA GLY A 109 -0.66 2.56 -15.95
C GLY A 109 -2.17 2.79 -16.03
N PHE A 110 -2.98 1.74 -16.17
CA PHE A 110 -4.44 1.84 -16.11
C PHE A 110 -4.93 1.74 -14.67
N GLY A 111 -5.03 2.90 -14.02
CA GLY A 111 -5.41 3.06 -12.61
C GLY A 111 -4.24 2.91 -11.64
N SER A 112 -4.34 3.52 -10.46
CA SER A 112 -3.33 3.41 -9.40
C SER A 112 -3.72 2.34 -8.38
N SER A 113 -2.77 1.44 -8.06
CA SER A 113 -2.86 0.59 -6.86
C SER A 113 -2.26 1.28 -5.62
N GLU A 114 -1.73 2.49 -5.81
CA GLU A 114 -1.05 3.29 -4.79
C GLU A 114 -2.05 4.19 -4.07
N THR A 115 -2.06 4.11 -2.74
CA THR A 115 -2.87 4.96 -1.88
C THR A 115 -2.24 6.35 -1.74
N PRO A 116 -3.02 7.43 -1.57
CA PRO A 116 -2.48 8.79 -1.36
C PRO A 116 -1.43 8.88 -0.25
N VAL A 117 -1.60 8.17 0.88
CA VAL A 117 -0.61 8.12 1.97
C VAL A 117 0.77 7.62 1.51
N VAL A 118 0.79 6.61 0.63
CA VAL A 118 2.05 6.04 0.10
C VAL A 118 2.68 7.00 -0.89
N SER A 119 1.88 7.67 -1.74
CA SER A 119 2.35 8.72 -2.64
C SER A 119 3.00 9.86 -1.86
N PHE A 120 2.31 10.36 -0.82
CA PHE A 120 2.84 11.39 0.06
C PHE A 120 4.16 10.93 0.70
N ALA A 121 4.20 9.74 1.29
CA ALA A 121 5.40 9.19 1.92
C ALA A 121 6.58 9.07 0.93
N LYS A 122 6.33 8.63 -0.32
CA LYS A 122 7.37 8.62 -1.38
C LYS A 122 7.88 10.02 -1.68
N SER A 123 6.98 10.99 -1.88
CA SER A 123 7.36 12.37 -2.16
C SER A 123 8.24 12.95 -1.05
N ARG A 124 7.90 12.69 0.23
CA ARG A 124 8.71 13.13 1.38
C ARG A 124 10.09 12.45 1.42
N ILE A 125 10.15 11.15 1.14
CA ILE A 125 11.41 10.41 1.10
C ILE A 125 12.31 10.94 -0.02
N THR A 126 11.75 11.16 -1.23
CA THR A 126 12.48 11.71 -2.37
C THR A 126 13.03 13.10 -2.06
N GLU A 127 12.20 14.01 -1.52
CA GLU A 127 12.62 15.35 -1.11
C GLU A 127 13.82 15.28 -0.13
N ARG A 128 13.76 14.39 0.87
CA ARG A 128 14.85 14.25 1.84
C ARG A 128 16.14 13.72 1.21
N LEU A 129 16.03 12.76 0.29
CA LEU A 129 17.19 12.21 -0.42
C LEU A 129 17.82 13.24 -1.37
N GLU A 130 17.01 14.07 -2.02
CA GLU A 130 17.49 15.17 -2.87
C GLU A 130 18.21 16.25 -2.06
N GLN A 131 17.65 16.66 -0.92
CA GLN A 131 18.31 17.58 0.02
C GLN A 131 19.67 17.06 0.47
N SER A 132 19.75 15.77 0.83
CA SER A 132 21.01 15.13 1.22
C SER A 132 22.04 15.11 0.08
N LYS A 133 21.63 14.87 -1.16
CA LYS A 133 22.52 14.89 -2.33
C LYS A 133 23.05 16.29 -2.66
N LEU A 134 22.24 17.31 -2.42
CA LEU A 134 22.58 18.72 -2.68
C LEU A 134 23.50 19.32 -1.59
N GLY A 135 23.92 18.52 -0.60
CA GLY A 135 24.78 19.01 0.49
C GLY A 135 24.05 19.90 1.48
N PHE A 136 22.71 20.00 1.40
CA PHE A 136 21.88 20.52 2.48
C PHE A 136 21.86 19.47 3.60
N ASN A 137 22.98 19.36 4.31
CA ASN A 137 23.09 18.56 5.50
C ASN A 137 22.26 19.22 6.60
N ASN A 138 20.98 18.89 6.68
CA ASN A 138 20.31 18.76 7.99
C ASN A 138 20.80 17.50 8.73
N LEU A 139 21.82 16.82 8.19
CA LEU A 139 22.67 15.84 8.87
C LEU A 139 23.99 16.51 9.28
N ASP A 140 23.95 17.74 9.82
CA ASP A 140 25.14 18.31 10.45
C ASP A 140 25.57 17.37 11.59
N PRO A 141 26.78 16.78 11.55
CA PRO A 141 27.28 15.97 12.66
C PRO A 141 27.39 16.73 13.98
N ALA A 142 27.23 18.07 13.96
CA ALA A 142 27.22 18.95 15.11
C ALA A 142 25.84 19.16 15.77
N ASP A 143 24.70 18.83 15.11
CA ASP A 143 23.36 18.86 15.71
C ASP A 143 23.10 17.61 16.57
N LYS A 144 24.01 17.38 17.51
CA LYS A 144 24.06 16.28 18.46
C LYS A 144 23.01 16.42 19.56
N HIS A 145 21.73 16.31 19.19
CA HIS A 145 20.79 15.64 20.07
C HIS A 145 20.35 14.32 19.41
N PRO A 146 20.93 13.18 19.84
CA PRO A 146 20.49 11.84 19.40
C PRO A 146 18.98 11.57 19.60
N ASN A 147 18.31 12.42 20.39
CA ASN A 147 16.89 12.34 20.71
C ASN A 147 15.97 13.26 19.88
N SER A 148 16.48 14.16 19.02
CA SER A 148 15.65 15.12 18.26
C SER A 148 15.35 14.72 16.81
N SER A 149 15.83 13.57 16.33
CA SER A 149 15.61 13.14 14.95
C SER A 149 14.24 12.48 14.75
N ASP A 150 13.55 12.86 13.67
CA ASP A 150 12.30 12.24 13.19
C ASP A 150 12.46 10.75 12.82
N PHE A 151 11.34 10.04 12.62
CA PHE A 151 11.39 8.61 12.29
C PHE A 151 12.09 8.34 10.95
N LEU A 152 11.85 9.13 9.91
CA LEU A 152 12.48 8.93 8.60
C LEU A 152 14.01 9.00 8.70
N SER A 153 14.55 9.98 9.41
CA SER A 153 15.99 10.16 9.64
C SER A 153 16.57 8.93 10.31
N ARG A 154 15.91 8.44 11.37
CA ARG A 154 16.32 7.20 12.06
C ARG A 154 16.28 5.99 11.13
N PHE A 155 15.25 5.85 10.32
CA PHE A 155 15.14 4.75 9.34
C PHE A 155 16.23 4.83 8.27
N LEU A 156 16.56 6.02 7.77
CA LEU A 156 17.64 6.23 6.81
C LEU A 156 19.02 5.94 7.43
N THR A 157 19.26 6.31 8.69
CA THR A 157 20.49 5.94 9.42
C THR A 157 20.65 4.42 9.53
N VAL A 158 19.57 3.71 9.85
CA VAL A 158 19.59 2.24 9.90
C VAL A 158 19.72 1.65 8.49
N SER A 159 19.10 2.26 7.48
CA SER A 159 19.24 1.84 6.07
C SER A 159 20.70 1.93 5.59
N ALA A 160 21.41 2.98 5.98
CA ALA A 160 22.81 3.18 5.64
C ALA A 160 23.74 2.17 6.33
N THR A 161 23.43 1.78 7.57
CA THR A 161 24.28 0.87 8.37
C THR A 161 23.91 -0.60 8.19
N GLN A 162 22.65 -0.92 7.90
CA GLN A 162 22.11 -2.28 7.77
C GLN A 162 21.14 -2.39 6.56
N PRO A 163 21.64 -2.26 5.33
CA PRO A 163 20.80 -2.17 4.12
C PRO A 163 19.98 -3.44 3.83
N GLU A 164 20.45 -4.63 4.21
CA GLU A 164 19.68 -5.86 4.05
C GLU A 164 18.44 -5.87 4.95
N PHE A 165 18.59 -5.41 6.20
CA PHE A 165 17.48 -5.33 7.15
C PHE A 165 16.54 -4.16 6.81
N MET A 166 17.09 -2.96 6.57
CA MET A 166 16.33 -1.74 6.32
C MET A 166 16.51 -1.27 4.88
N HIS A 167 16.01 -2.07 3.94
CA HIS A 167 16.00 -1.72 2.51
C HIS A 167 14.95 -0.64 2.19
N PRO A 168 15.06 0.09 1.06
CA PRO A 168 14.19 1.24 0.75
C PRO A 168 12.69 0.94 0.79
N GLY A 169 12.27 -0.24 0.34
CA GLY A 169 10.87 -0.66 0.41
C GLY A 169 10.34 -0.78 1.84
N ARG A 170 11.18 -1.17 2.80
CA ARG A 170 10.82 -1.23 4.23
C ARG A 170 10.74 0.18 4.83
N VAL A 171 11.65 1.09 4.44
CA VAL A 171 11.57 2.50 4.87
C VAL A 171 10.24 3.11 4.45
N LEU A 172 9.87 2.97 3.17
CA LEU A 172 8.58 3.44 2.66
C LEU A 172 7.39 2.78 3.39
N GLY A 173 7.45 1.46 3.58
CA GLY A 173 6.38 0.73 4.26
C GLY A 173 6.18 1.18 5.71
N LEU A 174 7.26 1.43 6.45
CA LEU A 174 7.20 1.87 7.84
C LEU A 174 6.72 3.32 7.97
N THR A 175 7.17 4.24 7.10
CA THR A 175 6.71 5.63 7.15
C THR A 175 5.24 5.76 6.75
N ALA A 176 4.79 5.03 5.73
CA ALA A 176 3.37 4.99 5.37
C ALA A 176 2.53 4.35 6.49
N ALA A 177 3.02 3.28 7.14
CA ALA A 177 2.34 2.64 8.25
C ALA A 177 2.23 3.57 9.49
N ASN A 178 3.25 4.39 9.76
CA ASN A 178 3.18 5.39 10.83
C ASN A 178 2.02 6.35 10.59
N VAL A 179 1.94 6.95 9.40
CA VAL A 179 0.86 7.91 9.06
C VAL A 179 -0.50 7.27 9.18
N PHE A 180 -0.69 6.07 8.63
CA PHE A 180 -1.97 5.36 8.69
C PHE A 180 -2.38 4.98 10.12
N ALA A 181 -1.45 4.45 10.93
CA ALA A 181 -1.77 3.96 12.26
C ALA A 181 -1.89 5.08 13.32
N GLY A 182 -1.08 6.13 13.18
CA GLY A 182 -0.95 7.20 14.17
C GLY A 182 -2.00 8.31 14.06
N SER A 183 -2.64 8.47 12.90
CA SER A 183 -3.61 9.55 12.69
C SER A 183 -5.01 9.23 13.24
N ASP A 184 -5.73 8.29 12.61
CA ASP A 184 -7.15 8.07 12.86
C ASP A 184 -7.43 7.60 14.29
N THR A 185 -6.56 6.75 14.86
CA THR A 185 -6.76 6.20 16.20
C THR A 185 -6.64 7.24 17.32
N THR A 186 -5.68 8.16 17.20
CA THR A 186 -5.52 9.26 18.15
C THR A 186 -6.67 10.26 18.01
N ALA A 187 -7.06 10.59 16.77
CA ALA A 187 -8.18 11.49 16.48
C ALA A 187 -9.52 10.99 17.08
N ILE A 188 -9.81 9.69 16.96
CA ILE A 188 -11.01 9.07 17.57
C ILE A 188 -10.98 9.20 19.09
N THR A 189 -9.81 9.01 19.71
CA THR A 189 -9.67 9.11 21.17
C THR A 189 -9.87 10.56 21.64
N LEU A 190 -9.23 11.53 20.97
CA LEU A 190 -9.43 12.96 21.22
C LEU A 190 -10.91 13.36 21.07
N ARG A 191 -11.56 12.92 19.99
CA ARG A 191 -12.98 13.18 19.75
C ARG A 191 -13.85 12.61 20.87
N THR A 192 -13.55 11.41 21.34
CA THR A 192 -14.26 10.79 22.47
C THR A 192 -14.11 11.61 23.75
N ILE A 193 -12.90 12.06 24.06
CA ILE A 193 -12.63 12.90 25.24
C ILE A 193 -13.48 14.16 25.18
N PHE A 194 -13.37 14.95 24.11
CA PHE A 194 -14.10 16.21 24.00
C PHE A 194 -15.61 16.00 23.94
N TYR A 195 -16.10 14.97 23.23
CA TYR A 195 -17.53 14.69 23.20
C TYR A 195 -18.10 14.47 24.62
N HIS A 196 -17.44 13.65 25.44
CA HIS A 196 -17.92 13.37 26.80
C HIS A 196 -17.72 14.54 27.76
N LEU A 197 -16.64 15.31 27.62
CA LEU A 197 -16.46 16.53 28.40
C LEU A 197 -17.53 17.58 28.10
N LEU A 198 -17.91 17.75 26.83
CA LEU A 198 -18.91 18.74 26.43
C LEU A 198 -20.36 18.29 26.66
N GLN A 199 -20.58 17.01 26.93
CA GLN A 199 -21.89 16.46 27.30
C GLN A 199 -22.14 16.52 28.82
N ASP A 200 -21.09 16.61 29.64
CA ASP A 200 -21.19 16.59 31.10
C ASP A 200 -20.34 17.70 31.72
N GLU A 201 -21.01 18.82 32.03
CA GLU A 201 -20.39 19.99 32.66
C GLU A 201 -19.73 19.66 34.00
N THR A 202 -20.24 18.68 34.76
CA THR A 202 -19.63 18.29 36.05
C THR A 202 -18.26 17.66 35.85
N ILE A 203 -18.11 16.86 34.79
CA ILE A 203 -16.82 16.26 34.45
C ILE A 203 -15.87 17.34 33.90
N MET A 204 -16.38 18.24 33.06
CA MET A 204 -15.61 19.38 32.54
C MET A 204 -15.07 20.25 33.68
N ASP A 205 -15.92 20.65 34.63
CA ASP A 205 -15.57 21.53 35.75
C ASP A 205 -14.48 20.93 36.64
N LYS A 206 -14.56 19.63 36.92
CA LYS A 206 -13.52 18.92 37.70
C LYS A 206 -12.18 18.90 36.98
N LEU A 207 -12.19 18.66 35.66
CA LEU A 207 -10.97 18.72 34.86
C LEU A 207 -10.41 20.14 34.83
N MET A 208 -11.25 21.13 34.56
CA MET A 208 -10.86 22.55 34.58
C MET A 208 -10.28 22.97 35.93
N ALA A 209 -10.84 22.49 37.04
CA ALA A 209 -10.31 22.75 38.38
C ALA A 209 -8.90 22.19 38.57
N GLU A 210 -8.61 20.99 38.07
CA GLU A 210 -7.26 20.42 38.09
C GLU A 210 -6.29 21.22 37.19
N LEU A 211 -6.74 21.62 36.00
CA LEU A 211 -5.92 22.37 35.04
C LEU A 211 -5.56 23.79 35.50
N LYS A 212 -6.22 24.34 36.52
CA LYS A 212 -5.83 25.63 37.15
C LYS A 212 -4.41 25.58 37.72
N VAL A 213 -3.94 24.42 38.16
CA VAL A 213 -2.56 24.27 38.67
C VAL A 213 -1.54 24.65 37.59
N LEU A 214 -1.82 24.32 36.32
CA LEU A 214 -0.93 24.65 35.22
C LEU A 214 -0.88 26.15 34.92
N GLN A 215 -1.98 26.88 35.14
CA GLN A 215 -2.02 28.34 34.94
C GLN A 215 -1.11 29.06 35.95
N SER A 216 -0.96 28.52 37.16
CA SER A 216 -0.05 29.07 38.18
C SER A 216 1.44 28.88 37.86
N LEU A 217 1.79 28.01 36.90
CA LEU A 217 3.17 27.73 36.52
C LEU A 217 3.73 28.68 35.44
N ASP A 218 2.88 29.54 34.87
CA ASP A 218 3.16 30.21 33.59
C ASP A 218 2.77 31.70 33.54
N GLU A 219 2.78 32.37 34.71
CA GLU A 219 2.50 33.82 34.82
C GLU A 219 3.45 34.69 33.96
N SER A 220 4.61 34.16 33.54
CA SER A 220 5.62 34.90 32.77
C SER A 220 5.36 34.95 31.25
N THR A 221 4.52 34.07 30.68
CA THR A 221 4.26 34.02 29.23
C THR A 221 2.90 34.61 28.83
N GLY A 222 2.18 35.22 29.77
CA GLY A 222 0.84 35.76 29.53
C GLY A 222 -0.19 34.66 29.20
N GLY A 223 0.03 33.43 29.70
CA GLY A 223 -0.87 32.30 29.49
C GLY A 223 -0.82 31.69 28.10
N MET A 224 0.17 32.02 27.26
CA MET A 224 0.29 31.51 25.89
C MET A 224 1.24 30.30 25.72
N ALA A 225 1.98 29.87 26.74
CA ALA A 225 2.80 28.67 26.58
C ALA A 225 1.96 27.39 26.54
N LEU A 226 2.46 26.39 25.82
CA LEU A 226 1.85 25.07 25.78
C LEU A 226 2.22 24.28 27.04
N PRO A 227 1.31 23.46 27.59
CA PRO A 227 1.62 22.60 28.72
C PRO A 227 2.76 21.63 28.40
N LYS A 228 3.74 21.52 29.29
CA LYS A 228 4.84 20.58 29.09
C LYS A 228 4.40 19.17 29.45
N TRP A 229 4.91 18.17 28.73
CA TRP A 229 4.59 16.76 28.91
C TRP A 229 4.69 16.31 30.37
N LYS A 230 5.78 16.69 31.05
CA LYS A 230 6.03 16.33 32.45
C LYS A 230 4.99 16.89 33.42
N ASP A 231 4.36 18.01 33.08
CA ASP A 231 3.43 18.71 33.96
C ASP A 231 1.99 18.21 33.76
N VAL A 232 1.69 17.60 32.60
CA VAL A 232 0.34 17.10 32.26
C VAL A 232 0.17 15.59 32.40
N TYR A 233 1.22 14.80 32.18
CA TYR A 233 1.10 13.33 32.17
C TYR A 233 0.78 12.76 33.57
N GLU A 234 1.14 13.47 34.63
CA GLU A 234 0.92 13.03 36.02
C GLU A 234 -0.39 13.54 36.62
N LEU A 235 -1.16 14.35 35.90
CA LEU A 235 -2.43 14.90 36.38
C LEU A 235 -3.48 13.79 36.59
N PRO A 236 -3.90 13.52 37.83
CA PRO A 236 -4.74 12.37 38.14
C PRO A 236 -6.09 12.35 37.40
N TYR A 237 -6.80 13.48 37.36
CA TYR A 237 -8.13 13.57 36.77
C TYR A 237 -8.07 13.55 35.24
N LEU A 238 -7.13 14.28 34.62
CA LEU A 238 -6.84 14.18 33.19
C LEU A 238 -6.50 12.74 32.80
N SER A 239 -5.66 12.05 33.57
CA SER A 239 -5.33 10.65 33.32
C SER A 239 -6.56 9.75 33.41
N ALA A 240 -7.44 9.99 34.37
CA ALA A 240 -8.71 9.28 34.51
C ALA A 240 -9.65 9.52 33.32
N VAL A 241 -9.76 10.76 32.83
CA VAL A 241 -10.55 11.12 31.63
C VAL A 241 -10.02 10.39 30.39
N VAL A 242 -8.70 10.39 30.18
CA VAL A 242 -8.07 9.70 29.03
C VAL A 242 -8.29 8.18 29.11
N LYS A 243 -8.09 7.58 30.29
CA LYS A 243 -8.36 6.14 30.50
C LYS A 243 -9.82 5.79 30.26
N GLU A 244 -10.74 6.64 30.71
CA GLU A 244 -12.17 6.41 30.53
C GLU A 244 -12.61 6.54 29.07
N ALA A 245 -12.04 7.50 28.32
CA ALA A 245 -12.27 7.62 26.89
C ALA A 245 -11.80 6.38 26.12
N LEU A 246 -10.59 5.91 26.41
CA LEU A 246 -10.03 4.68 25.83
C LEU A 246 -10.87 3.44 26.19
N ARG A 247 -11.48 3.43 27.37
CA ARG A 247 -12.34 2.34 27.84
C ARG A 247 -13.69 2.34 27.11
N ILE A 248 -14.41 3.46 27.15
CA ILE A 248 -15.78 3.54 26.64
C ILE A 248 -15.83 3.40 25.12
N HIS A 249 -14.82 3.96 24.43
CA HIS A 249 -14.72 4.02 22.98
C HIS A 249 -13.28 3.71 22.53
N PRO A 250 -12.85 2.44 22.58
CA PRO A 250 -11.56 2.06 22.04
C PRO A 250 -11.56 2.27 20.51
N ALA A 251 -10.59 3.04 20.00
CA ALA A 251 -10.51 3.38 18.58
C ALA A 251 -10.39 2.15 17.66
N VAL A 252 -9.80 1.06 18.16
CA VAL A 252 -9.78 -0.24 17.49
C VAL A 252 -10.79 -1.15 18.17
N GLY A 253 -11.99 -1.28 17.57
CA GLY A 253 -13.08 -2.14 18.05
C GLY A 253 -12.97 -3.60 17.61
N MET A 254 -11.94 -3.96 16.85
CA MET A 254 -11.70 -5.32 16.35
C MET A 254 -11.00 -6.20 17.37
N THR A 255 -11.12 -7.51 17.15
CA THR A 255 -10.32 -8.49 17.88
C THR A 255 -8.88 -8.41 17.38
N LEU A 256 -7.93 -8.13 18.27
CA LEU A 256 -6.51 -8.13 17.94
C LEU A 256 -5.98 -9.56 17.96
N GLU A 257 -6.09 -10.25 16.83
CA GLU A 257 -5.83 -11.68 16.68
C GLU A 257 -4.38 -12.10 16.94
N ARG A 258 -4.21 -13.30 17.50
CA ARG A 258 -2.97 -14.04 17.70
C ARG A 258 -3.18 -15.47 17.22
N VAL A 259 -2.10 -16.11 16.82
CA VAL A 259 -2.12 -17.51 16.38
C VAL A 259 -1.50 -18.37 17.47
N VAL A 260 -2.24 -19.40 17.92
CA VAL A 260 -1.74 -20.35 18.92
C VAL A 260 -0.45 -21.02 18.41
N PRO A 261 0.65 -21.00 19.18
CA PRO A 261 1.95 -21.48 18.74
C PRO A 261 2.03 -23.02 18.71
N SER A 262 3.18 -23.55 18.29
CA SER A 262 3.42 -25.00 18.28
C SER A 262 3.48 -25.53 19.70
N GLY A 263 2.73 -26.59 19.98
CA GLY A 263 2.52 -27.13 21.33
C GLY A 263 1.12 -26.89 21.89
N GLY A 264 0.27 -26.12 21.18
CA GLY A 264 -1.06 -25.76 21.68
C GLY A 264 -1.00 -24.67 22.75
N LEU A 265 -2.16 -24.33 23.31
CA LEU A 265 -2.29 -23.37 24.41
C LEU A 265 -3.46 -23.79 25.30
N THR A 266 -3.20 -24.03 26.59
CA THR A 266 -4.28 -24.26 27.56
C THR A 266 -4.66 -22.95 28.24
N LEU A 267 -5.90 -22.52 28.05
CA LEU A 267 -6.51 -21.35 28.72
C LEU A 267 -7.70 -21.83 29.53
N ASP A 268 -7.71 -21.54 30.83
CA ASP A 268 -8.82 -21.85 31.73
C ASP A 268 -9.33 -23.31 31.59
N GLY A 269 -8.40 -24.27 31.64
CA GLY A 269 -8.70 -25.70 31.46
C GLY A 269 -9.01 -26.15 30.03
N THR A 270 -9.17 -25.23 29.07
CA THR A 270 -9.45 -25.54 27.66
C THR A 270 -8.16 -25.52 26.84
N THR A 271 -7.81 -26.67 26.24
CA THR A 271 -6.64 -26.76 25.34
C THR A 271 -7.01 -26.40 23.90
N LEU A 272 -6.42 -25.32 23.41
CA LEU A 272 -6.54 -24.83 22.05
C LEU A 272 -5.41 -25.42 21.18
N PRO A 273 -5.72 -25.99 20.00
CA PRO A 273 -4.70 -26.53 19.11
C PRO A 273 -3.88 -25.42 18.44
N LYS A 274 -2.67 -25.75 17.97
CA LYS A 274 -1.87 -24.84 17.13
C LYS A 274 -2.68 -24.35 15.94
N GLY A 275 -2.54 -23.07 15.63
CA GLY A 275 -3.12 -22.46 14.44
C GLY A 275 -4.48 -21.84 14.72
N THR A 276 -5.09 -22.16 15.86
CA THR A 276 -6.27 -21.47 16.36
C THR A 276 -5.99 -19.97 16.44
N ILE A 277 -6.86 -19.19 15.83
CA ILE A 277 -6.84 -17.73 15.91
C ILE A 277 -7.63 -17.34 17.16
N VAL A 278 -6.96 -16.64 18.07
CA VAL A 278 -7.53 -16.17 19.33
C VAL A 278 -7.34 -14.67 19.44
N GLY A 279 -8.21 -13.99 20.15
CA GLY A 279 -7.97 -12.61 20.51
C GLY A 279 -9.01 -12.09 21.47
N CYS A 280 -8.70 -10.92 22.02
CA CYS A 280 -9.56 -10.22 22.97
C CYS A 280 -10.21 -9.04 22.26
N ASN A 281 -11.53 -8.91 22.39
CA ASN A 281 -12.24 -7.73 21.91
C ASN A 281 -12.30 -6.69 23.03
N ALA A 282 -11.54 -5.60 22.88
CA ALA A 282 -11.49 -4.51 23.84
C ALA A 282 -12.88 -3.92 24.11
N TRP A 283 -13.70 -3.72 23.08
CA TRP A 283 -15.06 -3.18 23.20
C TRP A 283 -15.94 -4.01 24.15
N THR A 284 -15.80 -5.34 24.12
CA THR A 284 -16.57 -6.26 24.97
C THR A 284 -16.01 -6.30 26.39
N ILE A 285 -14.69 -6.47 26.53
CA ILE A 285 -14.02 -6.57 27.84
C ILE A 285 -14.20 -5.28 28.64
N HIS A 286 -14.16 -4.12 27.98
CA HIS A 286 -14.35 -2.82 28.63
C HIS A 286 -15.76 -2.60 29.20
N ARG A 287 -16.70 -3.48 28.87
CA ARG A 287 -18.10 -3.47 29.35
C ARG A 287 -18.37 -4.56 30.40
N ASP A 288 -17.34 -5.27 30.84
CA ASP A 288 -17.46 -6.27 31.90
C ASP A 288 -17.71 -5.58 33.25
N GLN A 289 -18.89 -5.83 33.84
CA GLN A 289 -19.30 -5.26 35.12
C GLN A 289 -18.46 -5.76 36.29
N THR A 290 -17.86 -6.96 36.18
CA THR A 290 -17.00 -7.52 37.22
C THR A 290 -15.67 -6.78 37.32
N VAL A 291 -15.24 -6.16 36.23
CA VAL A 291 -13.99 -5.39 36.15
C VAL A 291 -14.24 -3.88 36.31
N PHE A 292 -15.26 -3.36 35.62
CA PHE A 292 -15.55 -1.93 35.53
C PHE A 292 -16.80 -1.52 36.33
N GLY A 293 -17.22 -2.31 37.31
CA GLY A 293 -18.33 -1.99 38.21
C GLY A 293 -19.71 -2.04 37.55
N ALA A 294 -20.75 -1.66 38.30
CA ALA A 294 -22.16 -1.90 37.91
C ALA A 294 -22.63 -1.14 36.65
N HIS A 295 -22.01 0.00 36.31
CA HIS A 295 -22.41 0.87 35.20
C HIS A 295 -21.25 1.11 34.22
N PRO A 296 -20.76 0.09 33.51
CA PRO A 296 -19.64 0.23 32.60
C PRO A 296 -20.02 0.97 31.30
N GLU A 297 -21.30 1.15 30.99
CA GLU A 297 -21.77 1.96 29.87
C GLU A 297 -21.64 3.47 30.10
N ARG A 298 -21.51 3.91 31.36
CA ARG A 298 -21.38 5.34 31.70
C ARG A 298 -19.93 5.80 31.59
N PHE A 299 -19.74 7.01 31.09
CA PHE A 299 -18.45 7.70 31.14
C PHE A 299 -18.23 8.26 32.55
N SER A 300 -17.39 7.61 33.36
CA SER A 300 -17.08 8.09 34.71
C SER A 300 -15.57 8.00 34.97
N PRO A 301 -14.83 9.11 34.84
CA PRO A 301 -13.43 9.19 35.23
C PRO A 301 -13.18 8.81 36.69
N GLU A 302 -14.12 9.14 37.58
CA GLU A 302 -14.02 8.87 39.03
C GLU A 302 -13.81 7.40 39.35
N ARG A 303 -14.21 6.46 38.47
CA ARG A 303 -13.92 5.03 38.69
C ARG A 303 -12.44 4.76 38.89
N TRP A 304 -11.59 5.48 38.18
CA TRP A 304 -10.15 5.28 38.21
C TRP A 304 -9.55 5.85 39.49
N LEU A 305 -10.16 6.91 40.03
CA LEU A 305 -9.70 7.61 41.23
C LEU A 305 -10.20 6.94 42.51
N ASN A 306 -11.46 6.52 42.53
CA ASN A 306 -12.13 5.98 43.72
C ASN A 306 -11.88 4.46 43.91
N ALA A 307 -11.34 3.77 42.91
CA ALA A 307 -11.00 2.35 43.02
C ALA A 307 -9.85 2.10 44.01
N SER A 308 -9.91 0.96 44.72
CA SER A 308 -8.77 0.45 45.49
C SER A 308 -7.57 0.20 44.56
N ALA A 309 -6.37 0.07 45.11
CA ALA A 309 -5.17 -0.21 44.32
C ALA A 309 -5.32 -1.50 43.49
N GLU A 310 -5.92 -2.54 44.08
CA GLU A 310 -6.15 -3.84 43.44
C GLU A 310 -7.18 -3.74 42.32
N GLN A 311 -8.29 -3.03 42.57
CA GLN A 311 -9.33 -2.79 41.56
C GLN A 311 -8.79 -1.98 40.39
N ARG A 312 -8.05 -0.90 40.66
CA ARG A 312 -7.39 -0.08 39.64
C ARG A 312 -6.42 -0.90 38.81
N ALA A 313 -5.56 -1.69 39.45
CA ALA A 313 -4.64 -2.58 38.75
C ALA A 313 -5.38 -3.61 37.89
N SER A 314 -6.53 -4.11 38.35
CA SER A 314 -7.40 -4.98 37.55
C SER A 314 -7.93 -4.26 36.31
N MET A 315 -8.53 -3.08 36.47
CA MET A 315 -9.06 -2.29 35.35
C MET A 315 -7.96 -1.95 34.33
N GLU A 316 -6.76 -1.57 34.79
CA GLU A 316 -5.65 -1.24 33.90
C GLU A 316 -5.15 -2.44 33.08
N ARG A 317 -5.15 -3.65 33.65
CA ARG A 317 -4.83 -4.87 32.90
C ARG A 317 -5.87 -5.21 31.83
N HIS A 318 -7.12 -4.85 32.06
CA HIS A 318 -8.24 -5.09 31.14
C HIS A 318 -8.48 -3.93 30.15
N LEU A 319 -7.74 -2.82 30.26
CA LEU A 319 -7.78 -1.72 29.30
C LEU A 319 -6.95 -2.06 28.06
N LEU A 320 -7.56 -2.74 27.11
CA LEU A 320 -6.93 -3.34 25.93
C LEU A 320 -7.00 -2.47 24.67
N SER A 321 -7.25 -1.16 24.79
CA SER A 321 -7.32 -0.23 23.63
C SER A 321 -6.03 -0.18 22.82
N PHE A 322 -4.89 -0.46 23.46
CA PHE A 322 -3.57 -0.57 22.80
C PHE A 322 -3.08 -2.02 22.67
N GLY A 323 -3.92 -3.01 22.97
CA GLY A 323 -3.53 -4.41 23.13
C GLY A 323 -2.61 -4.63 24.33
N ALA A 324 -1.98 -5.81 24.37
CA ALA A 324 -1.08 -6.22 25.46
C ALA A 324 0.06 -7.15 24.97
N GLY A 325 1.05 -7.34 25.83
CA GLY A 325 2.20 -8.24 25.63
C GLY A 325 3.17 -7.78 24.53
N ALA A 326 3.86 -8.73 23.89
CA ALA A 326 4.89 -8.48 22.87
C ALA A 326 4.39 -7.79 21.58
N ARG A 327 3.06 -7.63 21.45
CA ARG A 327 2.39 -7.01 20.30
C ARG A 327 1.50 -5.84 20.74
N THR A 328 1.83 -5.23 21.89
CA THR A 328 1.24 -3.95 22.31
C THR A 328 1.56 -2.88 21.27
N CYS A 329 0.65 -1.93 21.09
CA CYS A 329 0.83 -0.82 20.16
C CYS A 329 2.14 -0.07 20.42
N ILE A 330 2.98 0.03 19.38
CA ILE A 330 4.26 0.74 19.42
C ILE A 330 4.07 2.26 19.57
N GLY A 331 2.95 2.79 19.06
CA GLY A 331 2.61 4.22 19.11
C GLY A 331 1.94 4.68 20.40
N LYS A 332 1.72 3.80 21.40
CA LYS A 332 0.97 4.13 22.63
C LYS A 332 1.45 5.41 23.31
N ASN A 333 2.77 5.55 23.48
CA ASN A 333 3.33 6.70 24.18
C ASN A 333 3.30 8.00 23.33
N ILE A 334 3.36 7.87 22.00
CA ILE A 334 3.21 9.02 21.08
C ILE A 334 1.76 9.52 21.12
N SER A 335 0.79 8.61 21.05
CA SER A 335 -0.63 8.94 21.19
C SER A 335 -0.92 9.61 22.53
N PHE A 336 -0.32 9.14 23.63
CA PHE A 336 -0.42 9.84 24.92
C PHE A 336 0.22 11.22 24.89
N LEU A 337 1.40 11.39 24.30
CA LEU A 337 2.03 12.71 24.17
C LEU A 337 1.10 13.70 23.47
N GLU A 338 0.47 13.29 22.38
CA GLU A 338 -0.52 14.10 21.66
C GLU A 338 -1.74 14.44 22.53
N ILE A 339 -2.37 13.41 23.11
CA ILE A 339 -3.62 13.56 23.86
C ILE A 339 -3.44 14.44 25.11
N TYR A 340 -2.46 14.12 25.94
CA TYR A 340 -2.26 14.80 27.22
C TYR A 340 -1.77 16.24 27.04
N LYS A 341 -1.18 16.59 25.89
CA LYS A 341 -0.80 17.98 25.59
C LYS A 341 -1.94 18.77 24.95
N LEU A 342 -2.62 18.19 23.97
CA LEU A 342 -3.65 18.91 23.22
C LEU A 342 -4.87 19.24 24.09
N VAL A 343 -5.37 18.28 24.88
CA VAL A 343 -6.57 18.46 25.70
C VAL A 343 -6.47 19.70 26.61
N PRO A 344 -5.46 19.81 27.49
CA PRO A 344 -5.32 21.00 28.33
C PRO A 344 -5.00 22.27 27.52
N ALA A 345 -4.22 22.18 26.44
CA ALA A 345 -3.91 23.35 25.61
C ALA A 345 -5.15 23.99 24.97
N ILE A 346 -6.14 23.18 24.59
CA ILE A 346 -7.43 23.66 24.07
C ILE A 346 -8.28 24.22 25.21
N LEU A 347 -8.46 23.46 26.30
CA LEU A 347 -9.36 23.84 27.40
C LEU A 347 -8.90 25.11 28.15
N GLN A 348 -7.60 25.41 28.15
CA GLN A 348 -7.07 26.65 28.71
C GLN A 348 -7.26 27.88 27.82
N ARG A 349 -7.62 27.70 26.54
CA ARG A 349 -7.68 28.79 25.54
C ARG A 349 -9.07 29.05 25.01
N PHE A 350 -9.90 28.02 24.97
CA PHE A 350 -11.20 28.08 24.34
C PHE A 350 -12.27 27.63 25.32
N GLU A 351 -13.37 28.38 25.34
CA GLU A 351 -14.63 27.87 25.83
C GLU A 351 -15.32 27.14 24.67
N LEU A 352 -15.66 25.87 24.87
CA LEU A 352 -16.27 25.03 23.85
C LEU A 352 -17.69 24.67 24.29
N GLN A 353 -18.63 24.69 23.34
CA GLN A 353 -20.01 24.26 23.55
C GLN A 353 -20.46 23.44 22.33
N LEU A 354 -21.32 22.45 22.55
CA LEU A 354 -21.92 21.69 21.45
C LEU A 354 -22.92 22.57 20.70
N ALA A 355 -22.81 22.60 19.38
CA ALA A 355 -23.79 23.29 18.54
C ALA A 355 -25.20 22.65 18.62
N HIS A 356 -25.25 21.33 18.88
CA HIS A 356 -26.47 20.52 18.94
C HIS A 356 -26.40 19.54 20.13
N PRO A 357 -26.53 20.03 21.39
CA PRO A 357 -26.39 19.19 22.59
C PRO A 357 -27.42 18.06 22.66
N GLU A 358 -28.61 18.28 22.10
CA GLU A 358 -29.71 17.31 22.03
C GLU A 358 -29.48 16.16 21.05
N THR A 359 -28.52 16.31 20.13
CA THR A 359 -28.22 15.30 19.12
C THR A 359 -27.05 14.43 19.58
N PRO A 360 -27.29 13.18 20.03
CA PRO A 360 -26.20 12.31 20.44
C PRO A 360 -25.30 11.97 19.25
N TRP A 361 -24.01 11.77 19.50
CA TRP A 361 -23.13 11.26 18.46
C TRP A 361 -23.62 9.91 17.95
N ARG A 362 -23.59 9.72 16.63
CA ARG A 362 -23.93 8.45 16.02
C ARG A 362 -22.64 7.68 15.76
N THR A 363 -22.52 6.52 16.37
CA THR A 363 -21.49 5.56 16.03
C THR A 363 -22.06 4.60 14.99
N ILE A 364 -21.43 4.51 13.83
CA ILE A 364 -21.73 3.43 12.89
C ILE A 364 -20.84 2.26 13.33
N PRO A 365 -21.40 1.06 13.57
CA PRO A 365 -20.61 -0.14 13.87
C PRO A 365 -19.90 -0.61 12.59
N VAL A 366 -18.93 0.19 12.18
CA VAL A 366 -17.81 -0.16 11.34
C VAL A 366 -16.82 -0.81 12.33
N ARG A 367 -16.25 -1.98 12.01
CA ARG A 367 -15.37 -2.70 12.95
C ARG A 367 -14.11 -1.88 13.34
N PHE A 368 -13.81 -0.80 12.61
CA PHE A 368 -13.15 0.42 13.09
C PHE A 368 -14.21 1.50 13.34
N THR A 369 -14.34 2.08 14.53
CA THR A 369 -15.37 3.09 14.78
C THR A 369 -15.02 4.41 14.08
N SER A 370 -15.44 4.57 12.82
CA SER A 370 -15.56 5.87 12.15
C SER A 370 -16.95 6.45 12.41
N THR A 371 -17.03 7.73 12.75
CA THR A 371 -18.30 8.46 12.89
C THR A 371 -18.55 9.29 11.63
N THR A 372 -19.50 8.88 10.80
CA THR A 372 -20.03 9.69 9.69
C THR A 372 -21.56 9.58 9.63
N ASN A 373 -22.21 10.60 9.07
CA ASN A 373 -23.66 10.70 8.92
C ASN A 373 -24.13 10.10 7.59
N SER A 374 -24.84 8.97 7.59
CA SER A 374 -25.92 8.62 6.63
C SER A 374 -26.61 7.27 6.98
N THR A 375 -27.84 7.07 6.49
CA THR A 375 -28.83 5.97 6.68
C THR A 375 -28.39 4.62 6.06
N SER A 376 -28.68 3.39 6.52
CA SER A 376 -29.94 2.69 6.87
C SER A 376 -29.60 1.27 7.43
N ALA A 377 -30.60 0.48 7.84
CA ALA A 377 -30.61 -0.48 8.95
C ALA A 377 -30.32 -2.00 8.70
N SER A 378 -29.96 -2.65 9.81
CA SER A 378 -30.35 -4.00 10.31
C SER A 378 -29.98 -5.30 9.57
N ARG A 379 -29.11 -6.11 10.21
CA ARG A 379 -29.35 -7.51 10.62
C ARG A 379 -28.08 -8.13 11.23
N ILE A 380 -28.21 -8.84 12.36
CA ILE A 380 -27.16 -9.70 12.92
C ILE A 380 -27.59 -11.16 12.70
N VAL A 381 -26.79 -11.93 11.96
CA VAL A 381 -26.92 -13.39 11.83
C VAL A 381 -25.63 -14.01 12.34
N ARG A 382 -25.72 -14.93 13.31
CA ARG A 382 -24.61 -15.79 13.76
C ARG A 382 -24.59 -17.07 12.92
N PRO A 383 -23.45 -17.47 12.32
CA PRO A 383 -23.28 -18.85 11.87
C PRO A 383 -22.39 -19.63 12.85
N LEU A 384 -22.94 -20.74 13.35
CA LEU A 384 -22.21 -21.89 13.88
C LEU A 384 -21.44 -22.53 12.72
N VAL A 385 -20.12 -22.72 12.85
CA VAL A 385 -19.32 -23.50 11.90
C VAL A 385 -18.80 -24.74 12.64
N PRO A 386 -19.03 -25.96 12.14
CA PRO A 386 -18.52 -27.18 12.75
C PRO A 386 -17.01 -27.37 12.48
N PRO A 387 -16.30 -28.11 13.33
CA PRO A 387 -14.86 -28.36 13.16
C PRO A 387 -14.57 -29.22 11.92
N PRO A 388 -13.35 -29.08 11.32
CA PRO A 388 -12.95 -29.84 10.14
C PRO A 388 -12.62 -31.33 10.45
N ASP A 389 -12.87 -32.19 9.46
CA ASP A 389 -12.74 -33.66 9.55
C ASP A 389 -11.28 -34.18 9.46
N GLU A 390 -11.05 -35.40 9.95
CA GLU A 390 -9.77 -36.11 9.89
C GLU A 390 -9.35 -36.39 8.43
N GLY A 391 -8.21 -35.81 8.02
CA GLY A 391 -7.64 -36.01 6.68
C GLY A 391 -7.12 -34.72 6.02
N SER A 392 -7.43 -33.54 6.56
CA SER A 392 -6.82 -32.29 6.11
C SER A 392 -5.38 -32.16 6.64
N GLY A 393 -4.43 -32.82 5.96
CA GLY A 393 -2.98 -32.75 6.24
C GLY A 393 -2.37 -31.35 6.11
N PRO A 394 -1.06 -31.17 6.39
CA PRO A 394 -0.61 -30.64 7.69
C PRO A 394 0.13 -29.30 7.58
N LEU A 395 0.02 -28.41 8.56
CA LEU A 395 0.81 -27.15 8.60
C LEU A 395 1.35 -26.80 10.00
N LEU A 396 2.34 -27.57 10.46
CA LEU A 396 3.38 -27.21 11.45
C LEU A 396 4.76 -27.26 10.73
N SER A 397 5.80 -26.45 10.94
CA SER A 397 6.37 -25.74 12.11
C SER A 397 7.56 -24.81 11.70
N ARG A 398 8.22 -24.09 12.65
CA ARG A 398 9.63 -23.66 12.55
C ARG A 398 10.30 -23.40 13.93
N ARG A 399 11.53 -23.90 14.14
CA ARG A 399 12.54 -23.38 15.12
C ARG A 399 13.98 -23.76 14.72
N GLY A 400 14.95 -22.92 15.11
CA GLY A 400 16.17 -23.37 15.79
C GLY A 400 17.51 -23.39 15.04
N ASP A 401 17.87 -24.56 14.54
CA ASP A 401 19.24 -25.05 14.57
C ASP A 401 19.47 -26.09 13.47
N ARG A 402 19.77 -25.63 12.27
CA ARG A 402 20.37 -26.41 11.18
C ARG A 402 20.67 -25.46 10.02
N GLU A 403 21.74 -25.74 9.28
CA GLU A 403 22.07 -25.08 8.01
C GLU A 403 20.82 -24.80 7.18
N LEU A 404 20.82 -23.65 6.49
CA LEU A 404 19.72 -23.21 5.62
C LEU A 404 19.08 -24.43 4.93
N PRO A 405 17.77 -24.69 5.11
CA PRO A 405 17.15 -25.81 4.44
C PRO A 405 17.35 -25.59 2.94
N ARG A 406 17.89 -26.59 2.22
CA ARG A 406 17.94 -26.55 0.76
C ARG A 406 16.52 -26.22 0.32
N LEU A 407 16.34 -25.02 -0.23
CA LEU A 407 15.06 -24.60 -0.80
C LEU A 407 14.58 -25.77 -1.66
N PRO A 408 13.34 -26.25 -1.54
CA PRO A 408 12.83 -27.12 -2.57
C PRO A 408 13.01 -26.31 -3.85
N LYS A 409 13.81 -26.84 -4.79
CA LYS A 409 13.86 -26.33 -6.16
C LYS A 409 12.45 -26.55 -6.69
N THR A 410 11.53 -25.65 -6.34
CA THR A 410 10.19 -25.66 -6.85
C THR A 410 10.38 -25.34 -8.32
N GLY A 411 10.23 -26.38 -9.13
CA GLY A 411 10.22 -26.28 -10.57
C GLY A 411 8.98 -25.54 -11.05
N ILE A 412 8.58 -24.44 -10.40
CA ILE A 412 7.71 -23.46 -11.04
C ILE A 412 8.43 -23.01 -12.31
N TRP A 413 9.74 -22.75 -12.23
CA TRP A 413 10.59 -22.63 -13.41
C TRP A 413 10.48 -23.85 -14.31
N VAL A 414 10.50 -25.10 -13.84
CA VAL A 414 10.35 -26.28 -14.72
C VAL A 414 8.96 -26.35 -15.40
N LYS A 415 7.91 -25.78 -14.80
CA LYS A 415 6.56 -25.69 -15.40
C LYS A 415 6.40 -24.49 -16.33
N THR A 416 7.06 -23.37 -16.03
CA THR A 416 6.99 -22.12 -16.81
C THR A 416 8.13 -21.98 -17.81
N LEU A 417 9.23 -22.73 -17.70
CA LEU A 417 10.37 -22.76 -18.62
C LEU A 417 9.95 -23.32 -19.98
N PRO A 418 9.18 -24.43 -20.07
CA PRO A 418 8.66 -24.89 -21.35
C PRO A 418 7.81 -23.81 -22.02
N ILE A 419 6.94 -23.13 -21.25
CA ILE A 419 6.09 -22.05 -21.76
C ILE A 419 6.95 -20.84 -22.19
N PHE A 420 7.94 -20.46 -21.38
CA PHE A 420 8.87 -19.38 -21.67
C PHE A 420 9.72 -19.69 -22.91
N PHE A 421 10.27 -20.89 -23.04
CA PHE A 421 11.03 -21.31 -24.21
C PHE A 421 10.15 -21.42 -25.45
N VAL A 422 8.89 -21.87 -25.33
CA VAL A 422 7.93 -21.86 -26.44
C VAL A 422 7.64 -20.43 -26.88
N LEU A 423 7.41 -19.50 -25.94
CA LEU A 423 7.18 -18.09 -26.25
C LEU A 423 8.41 -17.43 -26.85
N VAL A 424 9.60 -17.63 -26.26
CA VAL A 424 10.86 -17.09 -26.78
C VAL A 424 11.18 -17.68 -28.15
N ALA A 425 10.99 -18.98 -28.36
CA ALA A 425 11.18 -19.62 -29.66
C ALA A 425 10.19 -19.09 -30.69
N ALA A 426 8.90 -18.97 -30.35
CA ALA A 426 7.88 -18.41 -31.25
C ALA A 426 8.17 -16.94 -31.59
N SER A 427 8.53 -16.11 -30.60
CA SER A 427 8.92 -14.71 -30.81
C SER A 427 10.20 -14.58 -31.62
N SER A 428 11.22 -15.42 -31.35
CA SER A 428 12.48 -15.40 -32.11
C SER A 428 12.25 -15.82 -33.55
N LEU A 429 11.48 -16.89 -33.78
CA LEU A 429 11.07 -17.33 -35.10
C LEU A 429 10.27 -16.25 -35.85
N ALA A 430 9.37 -15.54 -35.17
CA ALA A 430 8.64 -14.43 -35.74
C ALA A 430 9.57 -13.26 -36.11
N ILE A 431 10.52 -12.90 -35.25
CA ILE A 431 11.51 -11.84 -35.49
C ILE A 431 12.42 -12.21 -36.66
N PHE A 432 12.97 -13.43 -36.69
CA PHE A 432 13.81 -13.89 -37.79
C PHE A 432 13.05 -13.95 -39.11
N ASN A 433 11.80 -14.42 -39.08
CA ASN A 433 10.95 -14.43 -40.26
C ASN A 433 10.63 -13.01 -40.74
N TYR A 434 10.35 -12.08 -39.82
CA TYR A 434 10.14 -10.68 -40.15
C TYR A 434 11.37 -10.09 -40.84
N GLN A 435 12.56 -10.26 -40.25
CA GLN A 435 13.83 -9.82 -40.84
C GLN A 435 14.08 -10.40 -42.24
N LYS A 436 13.76 -11.68 -42.46
CA LYS A 436 13.85 -12.30 -43.80
C LYS A 436 12.86 -11.67 -44.77
N SER A 437 11.60 -11.51 -44.37
CA SER A 437 10.53 -10.96 -45.22
C SER A 437 10.78 -9.50 -45.61
N THR A 438 11.42 -8.71 -44.75
CA THR A 438 11.80 -7.32 -45.00
C THR A 438 13.21 -7.18 -45.59
N SER A 439 13.87 -8.29 -45.93
CA SER A 439 15.20 -8.23 -46.53
C SER A 439 15.16 -7.66 -47.94
N SER A 440 16.25 -6.98 -48.33
CA SER A 440 16.43 -6.49 -49.70
C SER A 440 16.38 -7.64 -50.72
N THR A 441 16.95 -8.80 -50.41
CA THR A 441 16.93 -9.99 -51.28
C THR A 441 15.51 -10.45 -51.60
N VAL A 442 14.66 -10.61 -50.59
CA VAL A 442 13.26 -11.02 -50.79
C VAL A 442 12.49 -9.96 -51.57
N SER A 443 12.74 -8.67 -51.30
CA SER A 443 12.12 -7.57 -52.03
C SER A 443 12.53 -7.56 -53.51
N SER A 444 13.80 -7.83 -53.81
CA SER A 444 14.30 -7.94 -55.18
C SER A 444 13.75 -9.16 -55.91
N ILE A 445 13.58 -10.31 -55.24
CA ILE A 445 12.91 -11.49 -55.83
C ILE A 445 11.44 -11.16 -56.15
N MET A 446 10.73 -10.49 -55.24
CA MET A 446 9.36 -10.05 -55.49
C MET A 446 9.26 -9.08 -56.68
N TYR A 447 10.24 -8.19 -56.83
CA TYR A 447 10.33 -7.32 -58.00
C TYR A 447 10.61 -8.12 -59.28
N ALA A 448 11.59 -9.03 -59.26
CA ALA A 448 11.96 -9.85 -60.40
C ALA A 448 10.81 -10.77 -60.87
N LEU A 449 10.01 -11.30 -59.94
CA LEU A 449 8.78 -12.04 -60.27
C LEU A 449 7.76 -11.18 -61.01
N ARG A 450 7.66 -9.89 -60.68
CA ARG A 450 6.74 -8.94 -61.34
C ARG A 450 7.21 -8.49 -62.72
N THR A 451 8.50 -8.63 -63.01
CA THR A 451 9.07 -8.23 -64.31
C THR A 451 9.32 -9.42 -65.23
N ASN A 452 9.34 -10.64 -64.71
CA ASN A 452 9.53 -11.86 -65.50
C ASN A 452 8.24 -12.25 -66.25
N GLU A 453 8.34 -12.42 -67.58
CA GLU A 453 7.19 -12.73 -68.45
C GLU A 453 6.53 -14.07 -68.09
N THR A 454 7.32 -15.13 -67.92
CA THR A 454 6.84 -16.46 -67.53
C THR A 454 6.12 -16.43 -66.18
N ALA A 455 6.65 -15.70 -65.20
CA ALA A 455 6.02 -15.56 -63.89
C ALA A 455 4.67 -14.82 -63.97
N ARG A 456 4.56 -13.77 -64.80
CA ARG A 456 3.30 -13.04 -65.03
C ARG A 456 2.26 -13.84 -65.78
N GLU A 457 2.67 -14.70 -66.72
CA GLU A 457 1.74 -15.60 -67.40
C GLU A 457 1.05 -16.55 -66.41
N ILE A 458 1.84 -17.10 -65.47
CA ILE A 458 1.40 -18.06 -64.45
C ILE A 458 0.60 -17.39 -63.33
N LEU A 459 1.16 -16.35 -62.70
CA LEU A 459 0.62 -15.74 -61.48
C LEU A 459 -0.32 -14.57 -61.78
N GLY A 460 -0.14 -13.88 -62.91
CA GLY A 460 -0.85 -12.65 -63.27
C GLY A 460 0.01 -11.38 -63.13
N ASP A 461 -0.56 -10.23 -63.51
CA ASP A 461 0.18 -8.96 -63.61
C ASP A 461 0.52 -8.33 -62.25
N GLU A 462 -0.27 -8.60 -61.22
CA GLU A 462 0.00 -8.16 -59.85
C GLU A 462 0.37 -9.34 -58.97
N ILE A 463 1.59 -9.32 -58.40
CA ILE A 463 2.12 -10.40 -57.57
C ILE A 463 2.42 -9.87 -56.16
N TYR A 464 1.82 -10.50 -55.16
CA TYR A 464 1.97 -10.19 -53.75
C TYR A 464 2.44 -11.42 -52.96
N PHE A 465 2.83 -11.20 -51.71
CA PHE A 465 2.90 -12.30 -50.76
C PHE A 465 1.51 -12.94 -50.58
N ALA A 466 1.46 -14.27 -50.46
CA ALA A 466 0.19 -14.96 -50.26
C ALA A 466 -0.46 -14.72 -48.89
N SER A 467 0.30 -14.18 -47.91
CA SER A 467 -0.16 -13.87 -46.56
C SER A 467 0.32 -12.48 -46.13
N LYS A 468 -0.44 -11.82 -45.22
CA LYS A 468 -0.01 -10.58 -44.55
C LYS A 468 1.28 -10.76 -43.73
N THR A 469 1.52 -11.98 -43.24
CA THR A 469 2.75 -12.38 -42.55
C THR A 469 3.41 -13.52 -43.34
N PRO A 470 4.15 -13.21 -44.42
CA PRO A 470 4.75 -14.23 -45.27
C PRO A 470 5.82 -15.00 -44.51
N TRP A 471 5.76 -16.33 -44.58
CA TRP A 471 6.76 -17.19 -43.96
C TRP A 471 7.86 -17.56 -44.96
N ILE A 472 9.07 -17.06 -44.74
CA ILE A 472 10.25 -17.31 -45.58
C ILE A 472 11.01 -18.51 -45.01
N ARG A 473 10.86 -19.66 -45.64
CA ARG A 473 11.57 -20.89 -45.29
C ARG A 473 12.98 -20.88 -45.88
N GLY A 474 13.90 -21.60 -45.25
CA GLY A 474 15.28 -21.77 -45.73
C GLY A 474 16.29 -20.79 -45.12
N GLU A 475 17.51 -20.78 -45.64
CA GLU A 475 18.64 -19.99 -45.15
C GLU A 475 18.82 -18.70 -45.97
N LEU A 476 18.89 -17.56 -45.28
CA LEU A 476 19.22 -16.27 -45.88
C LEU A 476 20.46 -15.72 -45.18
N ASN A 477 21.64 -16.13 -45.63
CA ASN A 477 22.92 -15.81 -45.01
C ASN A 477 23.85 -15.13 -46.02
N GLN A 478 23.64 -13.83 -46.19
CA GLN A 478 24.42 -13.02 -47.14
C GLN A 478 25.92 -12.96 -46.77
N LEU A 479 26.24 -13.07 -45.48
CA LEU A 479 27.62 -13.02 -44.97
C LEU A 479 28.42 -14.26 -45.40
N HIS A 480 27.85 -15.45 -45.19
CA HIS A 480 28.47 -16.72 -45.57
C HIS A 480 28.21 -17.11 -47.03
N GLY A 481 27.47 -16.27 -47.77
CA GLY A 481 27.28 -16.45 -49.20
C GLY A 481 26.26 -17.52 -49.57
N THR A 482 25.31 -17.85 -48.70
CA THR A 482 24.28 -18.87 -48.97
C THR A 482 22.91 -18.26 -48.87
N ILE A 483 22.15 -18.30 -49.96
CA ILE A 483 20.75 -17.94 -50.02
C ILE A 483 20.02 -19.17 -50.57
N ASP A 484 19.23 -19.86 -49.76
CA ASP A 484 18.29 -20.89 -50.19
C ASP A 484 16.99 -20.59 -49.47
N ILE A 485 16.06 -19.91 -50.15
CA ILE A 485 14.80 -19.51 -49.53
C ILE A 485 13.61 -19.94 -50.37
N SER A 486 12.48 -20.17 -49.70
CA SER A 486 11.20 -20.41 -50.35
C SER A 486 10.05 -19.75 -49.60
N PHE A 487 9.08 -19.23 -50.34
CA PHE A 487 7.92 -18.55 -49.78
C PHE A 487 6.75 -18.52 -50.77
N TRP A 488 5.54 -18.34 -50.25
CA TRP A 488 4.34 -18.34 -51.08
C TRP A 488 4.05 -16.95 -51.65
N VAL A 489 3.80 -16.92 -52.95
CA VAL A 489 3.37 -15.73 -53.70
C VAL A 489 2.00 -15.98 -54.32
N LYS A 490 1.18 -14.94 -54.34
CA LYS A 490 -0.17 -14.95 -54.91
C LYS A 490 -0.26 -13.84 -55.93
N GLY A 491 -0.66 -14.18 -57.15
CA GLY A 491 -1.06 -13.19 -58.14
C GLY A 491 -2.55 -13.24 -58.44
N THR A 492 -2.98 -12.48 -59.45
CA THR A 492 -4.39 -12.36 -59.86
C THR A 492 -4.97 -13.65 -60.44
N LYS A 493 -4.13 -14.51 -61.05
CA LYS A 493 -4.54 -15.78 -61.68
C LYS A 493 -4.38 -16.98 -60.76
N SER A 494 -3.27 -17.07 -60.04
CA SER A 494 -2.92 -18.26 -59.25
C SER A 494 -1.98 -17.96 -58.09
N GLN A 495 -1.73 -18.98 -57.25
CA GLN A 495 -0.80 -18.94 -56.12
C GLN A 495 0.24 -20.05 -56.28
N ALA A 496 1.52 -19.73 -56.08
CA ALA A 496 2.63 -20.67 -56.18
C ALA A 496 3.68 -20.45 -55.09
N LEU A 497 4.43 -21.49 -54.77
CA LEU A 497 5.61 -21.46 -53.92
C LEU A 497 6.81 -21.07 -54.78
N THR A 498 7.44 -19.93 -54.50
CA THR A 498 8.73 -19.58 -55.10
C THR A 498 9.86 -20.21 -54.30
N ARG A 499 10.88 -20.73 -55.00
CA ARG A 499 12.15 -21.21 -54.45
C ARG A 499 13.29 -20.50 -55.16
N PHE A 500 14.22 -19.97 -54.39
CA PHE A 500 15.37 -19.22 -54.88
C PHE A 500 16.63 -19.66 -54.16
N VAL A 501 17.59 -20.19 -54.92
CA VAL A 501 18.89 -20.66 -54.43
C VAL A 501 20.00 -19.88 -55.13
N SER A 502 20.85 -19.23 -54.35
CA SER A 502 22.01 -18.48 -54.82
C SER A 502 23.19 -18.65 -53.88
N LEU A 503 24.36 -18.94 -54.45
CA LEU A 503 25.58 -19.24 -53.71
C LEU A 503 26.70 -18.26 -54.12
N ARG A 504 27.53 -17.87 -53.16
CA ARG A 504 28.69 -17.00 -53.38
C ARG A 504 29.96 -17.69 -52.91
N LYS A 505 30.88 -17.99 -53.84
CA LYS A 505 32.24 -18.40 -53.48
C LYS A 505 33.01 -17.22 -52.89
N LYS A 506 33.91 -17.48 -51.95
CA LYS A 506 34.70 -16.43 -51.25
C LYS A 506 35.42 -15.53 -52.27
N GLY A 507 35.09 -14.24 -52.28
CA GLY A 507 35.67 -13.26 -53.22
C GLY A 507 34.98 -13.14 -54.59
N SER A 508 33.86 -13.83 -54.81
CA SER A 508 33.07 -13.74 -56.05
C SER A 508 31.69 -13.09 -55.82
N TYR A 509 30.92 -12.89 -56.89
CA TYR A 509 29.51 -12.46 -56.81
C TYR A 509 28.60 -13.65 -56.46
N PHE A 510 27.36 -13.36 -56.10
CA PHE A 510 26.32 -14.37 -55.94
C PHE A 510 25.96 -14.96 -57.31
N GLU A 511 25.83 -16.27 -57.39
CA GLU A 511 25.44 -17.02 -58.58
C GLU A 511 24.10 -17.71 -58.29
N THR A 512 23.05 -17.37 -59.04
CA THR A 512 21.72 -17.97 -58.89
C THR A 512 21.72 -19.39 -59.47
N MET A 513 21.59 -20.39 -58.60
CA MET A 513 21.59 -21.81 -58.95
C MET A 513 20.20 -22.33 -59.29
N GLU A 514 19.19 -21.82 -58.58
CA GLU A 514 17.80 -22.23 -58.78
C GLU A 514 16.89 -21.02 -58.62
N TRP A 515 15.97 -20.85 -59.56
CA TRP A 515 14.82 -19.98 -59.37
C TRP A 515 13.61 -20.65 -60.00
N SER A 516 12.62 -21.00 -59.18
CA SER A 516 11.48 -21.80 -59.62
C SER A 516 10.17 -21.40 -58.93
N LEU A 517 9.05 -21.65 -59.60
CA LEU A 517 7.69 -21.54 -59.05
C LEU A 517 7.07 -22.94 -59.04
N THR A 518 6.42 -23.33 -57.95
CA THR A 518 5.69 -24.59 -57.84
C THR A 518 4.25 -24.35 -57.42
N ASP A 519 3.27 -24.83 -58.20
CA ASP A 519 1.86 -24.65 -57.85
C ASP A 519 1.39 -25.65 -56.77
N SER A 520 0.13 -25.50 -56.35
CA SER A 520 -0.52 -26.41 -55.40
C SER A 520 -0.69 -27.86 -55.90
N THR A 521 -0.54 -28.10 -57.22
CA THR A 521 -0.65 -29.43 -57.84
C THR A 521 0.70 -30.14 -57.96
N GLY A 522 1.80 -29.46 -57.60
CA GLY A 522 3.16 -29.98 -57.67
C GLY A 522 3.86 -29.75 -59.00
N LYS A 523 3.28 -28.96 -59.92
CA LYS A 523 3.93 -28.60 -61.17
C LYS A 523 4.92 -27.47 -60.92
N THR A 524 6.17 -27.66 -61.36
CA THR A 524 7.28 -26.70 -61.18
C THR A 524 7.68 -26.07 -62.51
N TRP A 525 7.87 -24.75 -62.51
CA TRP A 525 8.42 -23.97 -63.62
C TRP A 525 9.75 -23.37 -63.20
N HIS A 526 10.79 -23.55 -64.01
CA HIS A 526 12.09 -22.93 -63.80
C HIS A 526 12.13 -21.56 -64.49
N LEU A 527 12.47 -20.52 -63.72
CA LEU A 527 12.52 -19.13 -64.17
C LEU A 527 13.94 -18.69 -64.57
N LEU A 528 14.95 -19.52 -64.30
CA LEU A 528 16.31 -19.30 -64.75
C LEU A 528 16.42 -19.65 -66.25
N THR A 529 16.81 -18.69 -67.09
CA THR A 529 17.05 -18.96 -68.51
C THR A 529 18.36 -19.73 -68.72
N THR A 530 18.40 -20.60 -69.73
CA THR A 530 19.55 -21.48 -70.06
C THR A 530 20.84 -20.76 -70.46
N ASP A 531 20.82 -19.43 -70.55
CA ASP A 531 21.92 -18.62 -71.07
C ASP A 531 22.94 -18.22 -69.98
N GLY A 532 22.77 -18.69 -68.74
CA GLY A 532 23.74 -18.52 -67.65
C GLY A 532 23.89 -17.09 -67.10
N ARG A 533 23.07 -16.13 -67.54
CA ARG A 533 23.04 -14.78 -66.98
C ARG A 533 22.12 -14.74 -65.76
N ASP A 534 22.65 -14.29 -64.63
CA ASP A 534 21.87 -14.09 -63.40
C ASP A 534 20.83 -12.99 -63.65
N PRO A 535 19.51 -13.27 -63.57
CA PRO A 535 18.48 -12.25 -63.78
C PRO A 535 18.51 -11.12 -62.74
N MET A 536 19.31 -11.27 -61.69
CA MET A 536 19.56 -10.27 -60.64
C MET A 536 20.88 -9.50 -60.84
N SER A 537 21.69 -9.85 -61.84
CA SER A 537 22.84 -9.04 -62.23
C SER A 537 22.33 -7.81 -62.98
N LEU A 538 22.25 -6.67 -62.28
CA LEU A 538 22.03 -5.39 -62.91
C LEU A 538 23.14 -5.14 -63.94
N GLU A 539 22.81 -5.19 -65.23
CA GLU A 539 23.66 -4.62 -66.27
C GLU A 539 23.87 -3.14 -65.93
N ARG A 540 25.10 -2.78 -65.55
CA ARG A 540 25.54 -1.39 -65.59
C ARG A 540 25.77 -1.04 -67.07
N SER A 541 24.77 -0.43 -67.69
CA SER A 541 24.98 0.47 -68.84
C SER A 541 25.63 1.76 -68.38
#